data_AF-A0AAD7MGY1-F1
#
_entry.id   AF-A0AAD7MGY1-F1
#
_cell.length_a   1.000
_cell.length_b   1.000
_cell.length_c   1.000
_cell.angle_alpha   90.00
_cell.angle_beta   90.00
_cell.angle_gamma   90.00
#
_symmetry.space_group_name_H-M   'P 1'
#
loop_
_entity.id
_entity.type
_entity.pdbx_description
1 polymer ?
#
loop_
_entity_poly.entity_id
_entity_poly.type
_entity_poly.pdbx_seq_one_letter_code
_entity_poly.pdbx_strand_id
1 'polypeptide(L)'
;MGRYLDLHAPAYGSSKAAANFIVKALDVDHPSLIAMAISPGWVATDMGNHGVTANSMPQAPVTLDDSVKGVMSRIDGATKEKSSGRFWNFRVEKSGNAWEIPTDEIPW
;
A
#
# COMPACT_ATOMS: atom_id res chain seq x y z
N MET A 1 -1.32 -30.43 -9.76
CA MET A 1 -2.39 -29.47 -10.08
C MET A 1 -2.14 -28.20 -9.27
N GLY A 2 -1.26 -27.32 -9.75
CA GLY A 2 -0.89 -26.08 -9.06
C GLY A 2 -1.97 -25.04 -9.28
N ARG A 3 -2.75 -24.75 -8.24
CA ARG A 3 -3.74 -23.66 -8.26
C ARG A 3 -2.95 -22.36 -8.13
N TYR A 4 -2.66 -21.69 -9.23
CA TYR A 4 -2.30 -20.27 -9.19
C TYR A 4 -3.47 -19.54 -8.54
N LEU A 5 -3.20 -18.83 -7.44
CA LEU A 5 -4.20 -18.10 -6.66
C LEU A 5 -4.82 -17.00 -7.55
N ASP A 6 -6.15 -17.03 -7.74
CA ASP A 6 -6.93 -15.98 -8.40
C ASP A 6 -7.05 -14.72 -7.52
N LEU A 7 -5.92 -14.13 -7.16
CA LEU A 7 -5.85 -12.82 -6.47
C LEU A 7 -5.63 -11.67 -7.44
N HIS A 8 -5.56 -11.96 -8.73
CA HIS A 8 -5.69 -10.94 -9.74
C HIS A 8 -7.12 -10.44 -9.68
N ALA A 9 -7.36 -9.42 -8.85
CA ALA A 9 -8.53 -8.57 -8.90
C ALA A 9 -8.21 -7.44 -9.88
N PRO A 10 -8.28 -7.67 -11.21
CA PRO A 10 -7.78 -6.72 -12.21
C PRO A 10 -8.49 -5.38 -12.11
N ALA A 11 -9.78 -5.37 -11.76
CA ALA A 11 -10.52 -4.13 -11.50
C ALA A 11 -9.95 -3.36 -10.29
N TYR A 12 -9.66 -4.06 -9.19
CA TYR A 12 -9.05 -3.42 -8.02
C TYR A 12 -7.64 -2.92 -8.34
N GLY A 13 -6.77 -3.77 -8.90
CA GLY A 13 -5.40 -3.42 -9.27
C GLY A 13 -5.33 -2.25 -10.26
N SER A 14 -6.14 -2.28 -11.33
CA SER A 14 -6.22 -1.18 -12.30
C SER A 14 -6.72 0.13 -11.67
N SER A 15 -7.74 0.07 -10.81
CA SER A 15 -8.21 1.27 -10.10
C SER A 15 -7.14 1.89 -9.20
N LYS A 16 -6.32 1.06 -8.55
CA LYS A 16 -5.20 1.53 -7.70
C LYS A 16 -4.02 2.03 -8.52
N ALA A 17 -3.73 1.42 -9.66
CA ALA A 17 -2.73 1.93 -10.60
C ALA A 17 -3.13 3.32 -11.14
N ALA A 18 -4.40 3.51 -11.50
CA ALA A 18 -4.93 4.81 -11.91
C ALA A 18 -4.83 5.86 -10.79
N ALA A 19 -5.15 5.49 -9.55
CA ALA A 19 -4.98 6.38 -8.40
C ALA A 19 -3.52 6.80 -8.19
N ASN A 20 -2.56 5.88 -8.35
CA ASN A 20 -1.13 6.19 -8.27
C ASN A 20 -0.68 7.16 -9.36
N PHE A 21 -1.19 7.02 -10.60
CA PHE A 21 -0.92 7.98 -11.67
C PHE A 21 -1.46 9.38 -11.32
N ILE A 22 -2.67 9.48 -10.76
CA ILE A 22 -3.25 10.75 -10.31
C ILE A 22 -2.37 11.43 -9.27
N VAL A 23 -1.80 10.67 -8.32
CA VAL A 23 -0.83 11.22 -7.35
C VAL A 23 0.38 11.83 -8.06
N LYS A 24 0.90 11.18 -9.10
CA LYS A 24 2.03 11.72 -9.85
C LYS A 24 1.66 12.98 -10.65
N ALA A 25 0.46 13.02 -11.23
CA ALA A 25 -0.05 14.21 -11.91
C ALA A 25 -0.19 15.39 -10.93
N LEU A 26 -0.79 15.16 -9.75
CA LEU A 26 -0.93 16.17 -8.71
C LEU A 26 0.43 16.72 -8.23
N ASP A 27 1.43 15.85 -8.11
CA ASP A 27 2.80 16.26 -7.75
C ASP A 27 3.38 17.27 -8.76
N VAL A 28 3.20 17.00 -10.06
CA VAL A 28 3.70 17.85 -11.15
C VAL A 28 2.90 19.15 -11.27
N ASP A 29 1.57 19.05 -11.24
CA ASP A 29 0.68 20.18 -11.52
C ASP A 29 0.57 21.15 -10.34
N HIS A 30 0.86 20.70 -9.12
CA HIS A 30 0.74 21.51 -7.90
C HIS A 30 2.03 21.52 -7.06
N PRO A 31 2.97 22.45 -7.35
CA PRO A 31 4.23 22.56 -6.63
C PRO A 31 4.08 22.85 -5.12
N SER A 32 2.96 23.47 -4.71
CA SER A 32 2.66 23.79 -3.31
C SER A 32 2.01 22.64 -2.54
N LEU A 33 1.66 21.53 -3.19
CA LEU A 33 1.02 20.37 -2.57
C LEU A 33 1.99 19.19 -2.47
N ILE A 34 1.99 18.53 -1.32
CA ILE A 34 2.62 17.22 -1.16
C ILE A 34 1.58 16.16 -1.51
N ALA A 35 1.78 15.46 -2.62
CA ALA A 35 0.91 14.39 -3.07
C ALA A 35 1.67 13.05 -3.02
N MET A 36 1.21 12.08 -2.25
CA MET A 36 1.89 10.79 -2.12
C MET A 36 0.91 9.63 -2.01
N ALA A 37 1.29 8.49 -2.55
CA ALA A 37 0.53 7.25 -2.42
C ALA A 37 1.16 6.43 -1.29
N ILE A 38 0.33 5.81 -0.44
CA ILE A 38 0.80 4.96 0.65
C ILE A 38 0.05 3.64 0.59
N SER A 39 0.79 2.54 0.51
CA SER A 39 0.26 1.19 0.67
C SER A 39 0.19 0.87 2.17
N PRO A 40 -1.01 0.69 2.76
CA PRO A 40 -1.18 0.45 4.19
C PRO A 40 -0.85 -0.99 4.63
N GLY A 41 -0.44 -1.85 3.68
CA GLY A 41 -0.32 -3.29 3.88
C GLY A 41 -1.67 -4.01 3.82
N TRP A 42 -1.64 -5.31 4.09
CA TRP A 42 -2.86 -6.11 4.21
C TRP A 42 -3.34 -6.11 5.66
N VAL A 43 -4.18 -5.11 5.95
CA VAL A 43 -4.62 -4.76 7.31
C VAL A 43 -5.80 -5.62 7.77
N ALA A 44 -5.80 -6.04 9.04
CA ALA A 44 -6.86 -6.80 9.72
C ALA A 44 -8.13 -5.97 10.01
N THR A 45 -8.68 -5.36 8.96
CA THR A 45 -10.02 -4.76 8.92
C THR A 45 -11.07 -5.80 8.53
N ASP A 46 -12.35 -5.45 8.60
CA ASP A 46 -13.44 -6.32 8.13
C ASP A 46 -13.20 -6.80 6.68
N MET A 47 -12.83 -5.89 5.78
CA MET A 47 -12.53 -6.23 4.38
C MET A 47 -11.24 -7.04 4.24
N GLY A 48 -10.20 -6.71 5.01
CA GLY A 48 -8.92 -7.43 4.96
C GLY A 48 -9.06 -8.86 5.45
N ASN A 49 -9.78 -9.08 6.55
CA ASN A 49 -10.10 -10.39 7.09
C ASN A 49 -11.11 -11.16 6.21
N HIS A 50 -12.00 -10.48 5.50
CA HIS A 50 -12.81 -11.15 4.48
C HIS A 50 -11.93 -11.72 3.36
N GLY A 51 -10.91 -10.98 2.92
CA GLY A 51 -9.94 -11.45 1.91
C GLY A 51 -9.08 -12.65 2.34
N VAL A 52 -8.99 -12.92 3.65
CA VAL A 52 -8.25 -14.05 4.22
C VAL A 52 -8.91 -15.39 3.91
N THR A 53 -10.24 -15.41 3.77
CA THR A 53 -11.00 -16.62 3.41
C THR A 53 -10.58 -17.20 2.06
N ALA A 54 -10.09 -16.35 1.14
CA ALA A 54 -9.56 -16.76 -0.16
C ALA A 54 -8.12 -17.31 -0.09
N ASN A 55 -7.43 -17.18 1.05
CA ASN A 55 -5.99 -17.36 1.18
C ASN A 55 -5.56 -18.39 2.24
N SER A 56 -6.51 -19.06 2.89
CA SER A 56 -6.23 -20.05 3.95
C SER A 56 -5.33 -19.53 5.06
N MET A 57 -5.32 -18.21 5.28
CA MET A 57 -4.64 -17.58 6.40
C MET A 57 -5.61 -17.50 7.59
N PRO A 58 -5.13 -17.41 8.84
CA PRO A 58 -6.02 -17.24 10.00
C PRO A 58 -6.56 -15.80 10.12
N GLN A 59 -5.79 -14.80 9.67
CA GLN A 59 -6.14 -13.38 9.68
C GLN A 59 -5.22 -12.60 8.74
N ALA A 60 -5.55 -11.34 8.47
CA ALA A 60 -4.69 -10.47 7.69
C ALA A 60 -3.42 -10.17 8.50
N PRO A 61 -2.24 -10.08 7.85
CA PRO A 61 -0.97 -10.08 8.56
C PRO A 61 -0.62 -8.77 9.26
N VAL A 62 -1.22 -7.64 8.87
CA VAL A 62 -0.92 -6.32 9.44
C VAL A 62 -2.00 -5.92 10.44
N THR A 63 -1.63 -5.59 11.67
CA THR A 63 -2.58 -5.08 12.67
C THR A 63 -3.06 -3.68 12.29
N LEU A 64 -4.25 -3.30 12.76
CA LEU A 64 -4.78 -1.95 12.51
C LEU A 64 -3.84 -0.88 13.08
N ASP A 65 -3.37 -1.07 14.32
CA ASP A 65 -2.48 -0.13 14.99
C ASP A 65 -1.14 0.06 14.25
N ASP A 66 -0.53 -1.02 13.75
CA ASP A 66 0.73 -0.93 13.02
C ASP A 66 0.57 -0.21 11.69
N SER A 67 -0.54 -0.48 10.98
CA SER A 67 -0.87 0.21 9.74
C SER A 67 -1.05 1.71 9.98
N VAL A 68 -1.85 2.08 10.98
CA VAL A 68 -2.11 3.48 11.31
C VAL A 68 -0.83 4.19 11.72
N LYS A 69 -0.02 3.62 12.63
CA LYS A 69 1.25 4.22 13.06
C LYS A 69 2.22 4.40 11.90
N GLY A 70 2.32 3.40 11.01
CA GLY A 70 3.17 3.46 9.83
C GLY A 70 2.73 4.55 8.85
N VAL A 71 1.44 4.61 8.53
CA VAL A 71 0.87 5.65 7.64
C VAL A 71 1.06 7.04 8.24
N MET A 72 0.78 7.23 9.53
CA MET A 72 0.94 8.53 10.20
C MET A 72 2.41 8.99 10.20
N SER A 73 3.35 8.10 10.49
CA SER A 73 4.78 8.40 10.42
C SER A 73 5.24 8.88 9.04
N ARG A 74 4.68 8.32 7.97
CA ARG A 74 4.94 8.77 6.59
C ARG A 74 4.41 10.17 6.32
N ILE A 75 3.21 10.45 6.80
CA ILE A 75 2.56 11.76 6.64
C ILE A 75 3.34 12.81 7.43
N ASP A 76 3.67 12.54 8.69
CA ASP A 76 4.39 13.47 9.56
C ASP A 76 5.80 13.81 9.04
N GLY A 77 6.46 12.86 8.39
CA GLY A 77 7.78 13.05 7.77
C GLY A 77 7.76 13.54 6.33
N ALA A 78 6.58 13.82 5.75
CA ALA A 78 6.47 14.09 4.32
C ALA A 78 6.99 15.48 3.95
N THR A 79 7.83 15.55 2.91
CA THR A 79 8.19 16.82 2.25
C THR A 79 7.93 16.76 0.76
N LYS A 80 7.83 17.93 0.12
CA LYS A 80 7.64 18.02 -1.33
C LYS A 80 8.78 17.33 -2.08
N GLU A 81 10.02 17.53 -1.64
CA GLU A 81 11.22 17.04 -2.30
C GLU A 81 11.45 15.55 -2.09
N LYS A 82 11.12 15.04 -0.89
CA LYS A 82 11.46 13.67 -0.50
C LYS A 82 10.33 12.68 -0.79
N SER A 83 9.09 13.11 -0.61
CA SER A 83 7.95 12.19 -0.48
C SER A 83 6.93 12.33 -1.60
N SER A 84 6.81 13.52 -2.19
CA SER A 84 5.79 13.82 -3.19
C SER A 84 6.04 13.09 -4.51
N GLY A 85 4.97 12.66 -5.18
CA GLY A 85 5.01 11.93 -6.43
C GLY A 85 5.66 10.55 -6.34
N ARG A 86 5.68 9.94 -5.15
CA ARG A 86 6.31 8.64 -4.83
C ARG A 86 5.31 7.69 -4.15
N PHE A 87 5.57 6.38 -4.25
CA PHE A 87 4.74 5.34 -3.64
C PHE A 87 5.44 4.83 -2.41
N TRP A 88 4.80 4.90 -1.26
CA TRP A 88 5.40 4.48 -0.01
C TRP A 88 4.75 3.23 0.53
N ASN A 89 5.56 2.35 1.09
CA ASN A 89 5.06 1.33 1.98
C ASN A 89 4.84 1.93 3.38
N PHE A 90 3.80 1.51 4.11
CA PHE A 90 3.56 1.98 5.48
C PHE A 90 4.70 1.61 6.44
N ARG A 91 5.48 0.55 6.16
CA ARG A 91 6.64 0.13 6.97
C ARG A 91 7.88 -0.18 6.13
N VAL A 92 9.04 -0.14 6.78
CA VAL A 92 10.37 -0.43 6.19
C VAL A 92 10.79 -1.89 6.41
N GLU A 93 10.22 -2.58 7.39
CA GLU A 93 10.64 -3.93 7.75
C GLU A 93 9.95 -5.01 6.92
N LYS A 94 10.70 -6.08 6.60
CA LYS A 94 10.19 -7.29 5.98
C LYS A 94 9.39 -8.10 7.02
N SER A 95 8.08 -8.28 6.85
CA SER A 95 7.33 -9.27 7.65
C SER A 95 7.67 -10.72 7.31
N GLY A 96 8.37 -10.97 6.19
CA GLY A 96 8.58 -12.31 5.66
C GLY A 96 7.32 -12.94 5.08
N ASN A 97 6.19 -12.22 4.97
CA ASN A 97 5.01 -12.71 4.26
C ASN A 97 5.13 -12.48 2.73
N ALA A 98 4.52 -13.36 1.93
CA ALA A 98 4.62 -13.33 0.47
C ALA A 98 3.85 -12.16 -0.20
N TRP A 99 3.09 -11.38 0.58
CA TRP A 99 2.18 -10.34 0.11
C TRP A 99 2.70 -8.92 0.34
N GLU A 100 3.75 -8.77 1.14
CA GLU A 100 4.42 -7.50 1.36
C GLU A 100 5.53 -7.27 0.33
N ILE A 101 5.55 -6.05 -0.21
CA ILE A 101 6.63 -5.57 -1.04
C ILE A 101 7.74 -5.07 -0.08
N PRO A 102 8.91 -5.72 -0.02
CA PRO A 102 9.92 -5.46 1.01
C PRO A 102 10.79 -4.24 0.66
N THR A 103 10.17 -3.18 0.14
CA THR A 103 10.83 -1.93 -0.22
C THR A 103 10.16 -0.76 0.48
N ASP A 104 10.97 0.20 0.88
CA ASP A 104 10.54 1.43 1.54
C ASP A 104 9.66 2.28 0.62
N GLU A 105 10.18 2.51 -0.59
CA GLU A 105 9.46 3.03 -1.74
C GLU A 105 9.04 1.86 -2.63
N ILE A 106 7.77 1.82 -3.01
CA ILE A 106 7.25 0.81 -3.93
C ILE A 106 7.47 1.33 -5.36
N PRO A 107 8.17 0.58 -6.24
CA PRO A 107 8.29 0.98 -7.62
C PRO A 107 6.91 0.92 -8.30
N TRP A 108 6.63 1.90 -9.16
CA TRP A 108 5.52 1.85 -10.11
C TRP A 108 5.95 1.10 -11.38
#